data_AF-A0A4P9XPC6-F1
#
_entry.id   AF-A0A4P9XPC6-F1
#
_cell.length_a   1.000
_cell.length_b   1.000
_cell.length_c   1.000
_cell.angle_alpha   90.00
_cell.angle_beta   90.00
_cell.angle_gamma   90.00
#
_symmetry.space_group_name_H-M   'P 1'
#
loop_
_entity.id
_entity.type
_entity.pdbx_description
1 polymer ?
#
loop_
_entity_poly.entity_id
_entity_poly.type
_entity_poly.pdbx_seq_one_letter_code
_entity_poly.pdbx_strand_id
1 'polypeptide(L)' 'AEHPSYKAMIAEAITNLKERMGSSRYAIKKYIHANYPKLNGNVDSLINVAIKRGVEKGDFAQPKGPSGPLKLVKK' A
#
# COMPACT_ATOMS: atom_id res chain seq x y z
N ALA A 1 12.44 -15.50 0.13
CA ALA A 1 11.11 -15.00 -0.23
C ALA A 1 11.29 -14.03 -1.38
N GLU A 2 10.69 -14.27 -2.55
CA GLU A 2 10.91 -13.50 -3.78
C GLU A 2 10.25 -12.10 -3.79
N HIS A 3 9.56 -11.73 -2.71
CA HIS A 3 8.99 -10.40 -2.55
C HIS A 3 9.22 -9.89 -1.11
N PRO A 4 9.36 -8.57 -0.93
CA PRO A 4 9.44 -7.96 0.40
C PRO A 4 8.06 -8.05 1.10
N SER A 5 7.98 -7.56 2.34
CA SER A 5 6.70 -7.54 3.06
C SER A 5 5.65 -6.67 2.33
N TYR A 6 4.36 -6.97 2.50
CA TYR A 6 3.28 -6.12 1.94
C TYR A 6 3.40 -4.65 2.38
N LYS A 7 3.85 -4.39 3.62
CA LYS A 7 4.13 -3.03 4.09
C LYS A 7 5.16 -2.33 3.22
N ALA A 8 6.27 -3.01 2.92
CA ALA A 8 7.34 -2.47 2.08
C ALA A 8 6.85 -2.24 0.64
N MET A 9 6.13 -3.19 0.05
CA MET A 9 5.54 -3.03 -1.28
C MET A 9 4.57 -1.84 -1.35
N ILE A 10 3.75 -1.62 -0.33
CA ILE A 10 2.83 -0.47 -0.24
C ILE A 10 3.63 0.83 -0.11
N ALA A 11 4.65 0.88 0.74
CA ALA A 11 5.49 2.06 0.92
C ALA A 11 6.25 2.42 -0.38
N GLU A 12 6.75 1.41 -1.10
CA GLU A 12 7.37 1.56 -2.41
C GLU A 12 6.37 2.08 -3.45
N ALA A 13 5.16 1.52 -3.48
CA ALA A 13 4.09 1.98 -4.37
C ALA A 13 3.77 3.46 -4.14
N ILE A 14 3.57 3.89 -2.89
CA ILE A 14 3.31 5.29 -2.55
C ILE A 14 4.49 6.19 -2.97
N THR A 15 5.73 5.72 -2.75
CA THR A 15 6.94 6.49 -3.08
C THR A 15 7.12 6.63 -4.60
N ASN A 16 6.79 5.59 -5.37
CA ASN A 16 6.92 5.59 -6.82
C ASN A 16 5.78 6.32 -7.52
N LEU A 17 4.55 6.22 -7.00
CA LEU A 17 3.39 6.94 -7.55
C LEU A 17 3.48 8.45 -7.32
N LYS A 18 4.29 8.91 -6.36
CA LYS A 18 4.59 10.34 -6.09
C LYS A 18 3.35 11.24 -5.98
N GLU A 19 2.22 10.69 -5.53
CA GLU A 19 0.99 11.45 -5.39
C GLU A 19 1.06 12.36 -4.15
N ARG A 20 0.96 13.68 -4.35
CA ARG A 20 1.09 14.70 -3.29
C ARG A 20 0.17 14.47 -2.09
N MET A 21 -1.02 13.91 -2.34
CA MET A 21 -2.05 13.64 -1.33
C MET A 21 -2.03 12.18 -0.82
N GLY A 22 -1.04 11.38 -1.22
CA GLY A 22 -1.02 9.93 -1.03
C GLY A 22 -1.71 9.20 -2.18
N SER A 23 -1.50 7.89 -2.25
CA SER A 23 -1.94 7.04 -3.36
C SER A 23 -3.25 6.33 -3.07
N SER A 24 -4.15 6.27 -4.05
CA SER A 24 -5.39 5.49 -3.91
C SER A 24 -5.10 3.99 -3.74
N ARG A 25 -6.01 3.27 -3.06
CA ARG A 25 -5.90 1.81 -2.91
C ARG A 25 -5.83 1.09 -4.26
N TYR A 26 -6.59 1.57 -5.24
CA TYR A 26 -6.56 1.03 -6.60
C TYR A 26 -5.18 1.21 -7.25
N ALA A 27 -4.59 2.41 -7.16
CA ALA A 27 -3.27 2.68 -7.71
C ALA A 27 -2.18 1.82 -7.04
N ILE A 28 -2.24 1.65 -5.71
CA ILE A 28 -1.31 0.81 -4.96
C ILE A 28 -1.42 -0.66 -5.39
N LYS A 29 -2.64 -1.20 -5.47
CA LYS A 29 -2.86 -2.56 -5.96
C LYS A 29 -2.32 -2.74 -7.38
N LYS A 30 -2.66 -1.83 -8.29
CA LYS A 30 -2.18 -1.86 -9.68
C LYS A 30 -0.65 -1.84 -9.74
N TYR A 31 0.00 -1.00 -8.95
CA TYR A 31 1.45 -0.96 -8.86
C TYR A 31 2.04 -2.28 -8.35
N ILE A 32 1.46 -2.87 -7.29
CA ILE A 32 1.95 -4.12 -6.72
C ILE A 32 1.79 -5.27 -7.72
N HIS A 33 0.63 -5.38 -8.39
CA HIS A 33 0.41 -6.40 -9.42
C HIS A 33 1.37 -6.24 -10.62
N ALA A 34 1.68 -5.01 -11.02
CA ALA A 34 2.60 -4.75 -12.13
C ALA A 34 4.07 -5.07 -11.79
N ASN A 35 4.52 -4.78 -10.56
CA ASN A 35 5.92 -4.97 -10.16
C ASN A 35 6.18 -6.35 -9.55
N TYR A 36 5.15 -7.01 -9.01
CA TYR A 36 5.25 -8.31 -8.36
C TYR A 36 4.25 -9.31 -8.98
N PRO A 37 4.43 -9.70 -10.25
CA PRO A 37 3.50 -10.56 -10.97
C PRO A 37 3.44 -12.00 -10.44
N LYS A 38 4.43 -12.41 -9.63
CA LYS A 38 4.47 -13.74 -8.98
C LYS A 38 3.64 -13.84 -7.70
N LEU A 39 2.93 -12.76 -7.32
CA LEU A 39 2.05 -12.78 -6.16
C LEU A 39 0.78 -13.56 -6.51
N ASN A 40 0.68 -14.77 -5.96
CA ASN A 40 -0.44 -15.68 -6.23
C ASN A 40 -1.45 -15.65 -5.07
N GLY A 41 -2.73 -15.85 -5.37
CA GLY A 41 -3.81 -15.97 -4.36
C GLY A 41 -4.45 -14.63 -3.97
N ASN A 42 -4.84 -14.48 -2.70
CA ASN A 42 -5.66 -13.37 -2.19
C ASN A 42 -4.85 -12.08 -1.89
N VAL A 43 -3.99 -11.68 -2.83
CA VAL A 43 -3.07 -10.53 -2.72
C VAL A 43 -3.80 -9.24 -2.33
N ASP A 44 -4.94 -8.98 -2.97
CA ASP A 44 -5.76 -7.81 -2.71
C ASP A 44 -6.27 -7.72 -1.27
N SER A 45 -6.65 -8.86 -0.69
CA SER A 45 -7.10 -8.95 0.70
C SER A 45 -5.92 -8.71 1.65
N LEU A 46 -4.77 -9.32 1.35
CA LEU A 46 -3.55 -9.15 2.13
C LEU A 46 -3.05 -7.70 2.11
N ILE A 47 -3.13 -7.02 0.97
CA ILE A 47 -2.85 -5.58 0.86
C ILE A 47 -3.81 -4.80 1.75
N ASN A 48 -5.13 -5.05 1.68
CA ASN A 48 -6.10 -4.35 2.50
C ASN A 48 -5.83 -4.52 4.02
N VAL A 49 -5.50 -5.73 4.46
CA VAL A 49 -5.13 -6.02 5.84
C VAL A 49 -3.83 -5.31 6.22
N ALA A 50 -2.82 -5.32 5.36
CA ALA A 50 -1.55 -4.63 5.60
C ALA A 50 -1.73 -3.11 5.69
N ILE A 51 -2.58 -2.52 4.85
CA ILE A 51 -2.95 -1.10 4.92
C ILE A 51 -3.60 -0.81 6.27
N LYS A 52 -4.62 -1.58 6.67
CA LYS A 52 -5.33 -1.37 7.94
C LYS A 52 -4.37 -1.44 9.13
N ARG A 53 -3.53 -2.48 9.19
CA ARG A 53 -2.51 -2.65 10.23
C ARG A 53 -1.47 -1.54 10.23
N GLY A 54 -1.04 -1.07 9.06
CA GLY A 54 -0.09 0.03 8.95
C GLY A 54 -0.70 1.37 9.37
N VAL A 55 -1.99 1.59 9.13
CA VAL A 55 -2.71 2.76 9.66
C VAL A 55 -2.84 2.70 11.17
N GLU A 56 -3.22 1.56 11.73
CA GLU A 56 -3.30 1.35 13.19
C GLU A 56 -1.96 1.54 13.89
N LYS A 57 -0.86 1.13 13.25
CA LYS A 57 0.52 1.34 13.75
C LYS A 57 1.05 2.77 13.55
N GLY A 58 0.34 3.60 12.79
CA GLY A 58 0.80 4.94 12.42
C GLY A 58 1.92 4.96 11.37
N ASP A 59 2.14 3.86 10.65
CA ASP A 59 3.06 3.77 9.51
C ASP A 59 2.45 4.41 8.24
N PHE A 60 1.12 4.37 8.13
CA PHE A 60 0.37 4.97 7.04
C PHE A 60 -0.74 5.89 7.58
N ALA A 61 -1.10 6.92 6.80
CA ALA A 61 -2.18 7.82 7.13
C ALA A 61 -3.25 7.79 6.03
N GLN A 62 -4.51 7.86 6.44
CA GLN A 62 -5.67 7.95 5.56
C GLN A 62 -6.38 9.30 5.80
N PRO A 63 -5.90 10.40 5.21
CA PRO A 63 -6.42 11.74 5.47
C PRO A 63 -7.91 11.91 5.11
N LYS A 64 -8.45 11.09 4.21
CA LYS A 64 -9.88 11.10 3.84
C LYS A 64 -10.63 9.85 4.30
N GLY A 65 -10.14 9.19 5.35
CA GLY A 65 -10.74 7.98 5.91
C GLY A 65 -10.47 6.69 5.11
N PRO A 66 -11.18 5.59 5.43
CA PRO A 66 -10.88 4.25 4.92
C PRO A 66 -10.80 4.13 3.40
N SER A 67 -11.71 4.79 2.69
CA SER A 67 -11.75 4.79 1.22
C SER A 67 -10.88 5.88 0.58
N GLY A 68 -10.20 6.67 1.40
CA GLY A 68 -9.34 7.77 0.98
C GLY A 68 -7.96 7.33 0.48
N PRO A 69 -7.17 8.30 -0.02
CA PRO A 69 -5.79 8.05 -0.40
C PRO A 69 -4.96 7.65 0.82
N LEU A 70 -3.99 6.77 0.60
CA LEU A 70 -3.06 6.29 1.60
C LEU A 70 -1.73 7.05 1.46
N LYS A 71 -1.31 7.69 2.55
CA LYS A 71 -0.06 8.43 2.62
C LYS A 71 0.94 7.69 3.50
N LEU A 72 2.21 7.68 3.10
CA LEU A 72 3.28 7.17 3.94
C LEU A 72 3.56 8.17 5.06
N VAL A 73 3.47 7.72 6.31
CA VAL A 73 3.89 8.52 7.47
C VAL A 73 5.35 8.15 7.72
N LYS A 74 6.26 9.03 7.27
CA LYS A 74 7.64 8.95 7.73
C LYS A 74 7.65 9.42 9.19
N LYS A 75 7.93 8.50 10.09
CA LYS A 75 8.51 8.86 11.38
C LYS A 75 9.97 9.27 11.18
#